data_AF-A0A1D8D402-F1
#
_entry.id   AF-A0A1D8D402-F1
#
_cell.length_a   1.000
_cell.length_b   1.000
_cell.length_c   1.000
_cell.angle_alpha   90.00
_cell.angle_beta   90.00
_cell.angle_gamma   90.00
#
_symmetry.space_group_name_H-M   'P 1'
#
loop_
_entity.id
_entity.type
_entity.pdbx_description
1 polymer ?
#
loop_
_entity_poly.entity_id
_entity_poly.type
_entity_poly.pdbx_seq_one_letter_code
_entity_poly.pdbx_strand_id
1 'polypeptide(L)' 'MLTAQQGVSLNQFREMRAHDVQLVVPAEIIKLYHKDIRSEIMTLDGFLIEVKTLERKST' A
#
# COMPACT_ATOMS: atom_id res chain seq x y z
N MET A 1 4.02 5.03 2.37
CA MET A 1 3.05 6.02 2.89
C MET A 1 1.82 5.29 3.41
N LEU A 2 1.39 5.56 4.65
CA LEU A 2 0.15 5.03 5.22
C LEU A 2 -0.97 6.07 5.05
N THR A 3 -2.14 5.66 4.56
CA THR A 3 -3.28 6.57 4.38
C THR A 3 -4.63 5.88 4.60
N ALA A 4 -5.61 6.65 5.07
CA ALA A 4 -7.02 6.26 5.17
C ALA A 4 -7.90 6.95 4.11
N GLN A 5 -7.30 7.56 3.10
CA GLN A 5 -8.02 8.20 1.99
C GLN A 5 -8.81 7.16 1.19
N GLN A 6 -9.98 7.56 0.68
CA GLN A 6 -10.92 6.69 -0.05
C GLN A 6 -10.62 6.63 -1.56
N GLY A 7 -9.35 6.80 -1.95
CA GLY A 7 -8.90 6.69 -3.34
C GLY A 7 -7.82 7.69 -3.72
N VAL A 8 -7.08 7.36 -4.76
CA VAL A 8 -6.16 8.25 -5.49
C VAL A 8 -6.40 8.08 -6.99
N SER A 9 -6.12 9.11 -7.79
CA SER A 9 -6.17 8.97 -9.24
C SER A 9 -5.07 8.02 -9.74
N LEU A 10 -5.27 7.43 -10.93
CA LEU A 10 -4.27 6.55 -11.54
C LEU A 10 -2.94 7.27 -11.80
N ASN A 11 -2.99 8.55 -12.18
CA ASN A 11 -1.79 9.35 -12.42
C ASN A 11 -1.01 9.60 -11.13
N GLN A 12 -1.70 9.99 -10.05
CA GLN A 12 -1.07 10.15 -8.74
C GLN A 12 -0.46 8.84 -8.23
N PHE A 13 -1.15 7.71 -8.40
CA PHE A 13 -0.61 6.41 -8.04
C PHE A 13 0.68 6.09 -8.81
N ARG A 14 0.70 6.36 -10.12
CA ARG A 14 1.90 6.16 -10.96
C ARG A 14 3.06 7.05 -10.54
N GLU A 15 2.80 8.31 -10.22
CA GLU A 15 3.82 9.24 -9.69
C GLU A 15 4.39 8.71 -8.37
N MET A 16 3.54 8.26 -7.45
CA MET A 16 3.98 7.65 -6.20
C MET A 16 4.90 6.44 -6.43
N ARG A 17 4.51 5.54 -7.34
CA ARG A 17 5.35 4.38 -7.71
C ARG A 17 6.67 4.78 -8.36
N ALA A 18 6.68 5.82 -9.19
CA ALA A 18 7.88 6.35 -9.82
C ALA A 18 8.87 6.96 -8.80
N HIS A 19 8.39 7.35 -7.62
CA HIS A 19 9.18 7.83 -6.49
C HIS A 19 9.42 6.77 -5.41
N ASP A 20 9.31 5.47 -5.76
CA ASP A 20 9.48 4.34 -4.83
C ASP A 20 8.55 4.38 -3.60
N VAL A 21 7.42 5.08 -3.70
CA VAL A 21 6.44 5.16 -2.62
C VAL A 21 5.48 3.97 -2.70
N GLN A 22 5.55 3.09 -1.70
CA GLN A 22 4.54 2.05 -1.49
C GLN A 22 3.31 2.62 -0.79
N LEU A 23 2.13 2.39 -1.37
CA LEU A 23 0.86 2.70 -0.75
C LEU A 23 0.43 1.55 0.15
N VAL A 24 0.13 1.87 1.41
CA VAL A 24 -0.37 0.93 2.42
C VAL A 24 -1.76 1.37 2.88
N VAL A 25 -2.75 0.48 2.77
CA VAL A 25 -4.18 0.78 2.97
C VAL A 25 -4.89 -0.36 3.71
N PRO A 26 -5.88 -0.09 4.57
CA PRO A 26 -6.75 -1.13 5.12
C PRO A 26 -7.50 -1.91 4.02
N ALA A 27 -7.54 -3.25 4.12
CA ALA A 27 -8.12 -4.11 3.09
C ALA A 27 -9.58 -3.75 2.74
N GLU A 28 -10.36 -3.33 3.74
CA GLU A 28 -11.78 -3.00 3.61
C GLU A 28 -12.06 -1.87 2.60
N ILE A 29 -11.11 -0.94 2.43
CA ILE A 29 -11.28 0.24 1.58
C ILE A 29 -10.52 0.15 0.25
N ILE A 30 -9.70 -0.88 0.02
CA ILE A 30 -8.98 -1.07 -1.27
C ILE A 30 -9.97 -1.18 -2.44
N LYS A 31 -11.16 -1.74 -2.22
CA LYS A 31 -12.23 -1.80 -3.23
C LYS A 31 -12.68 -0.43 -3.76
N LEU A 32 -12.41 0.65 -3.03
CA LEU A 32 -12.73 2.03 -3.43
C LEU A 32 -11.69 2.62 -4.40
N TYR A 33 -10.50 2.01 -4.50
CA TYR A 33 -9.45 2.43 -5.42
C TYR A 33 -9.74 1.97 -6.85
N HIS A 34 -9.07 2.57 -7.84
CA HIS A 34 -9.21 2.17 -9.24
C HIS A 34 -8.81 0.69 -9.42
N LYS A 35 -9.61 -0.09 -10.16
CA LYS A 35 -9.43 -1.55 -10.27
C LYS A 35 -8.03 -1.95 -10.75
N ASP A 36 -7.43 -1.15 -11.63
CA ASP A 36 -6.12 -1.41 -12.23
C ASP A 36 -4.96 -1.28 -11.24
N ILE A 37 -5.14 -0.60 -10.10
CA ILE A 37 -4.08 -0.39 -9.10
C ILE A 37 -4.24 -1.23 -7.84
N ARG A 38 -5.41 -1.87 -7.64
CA ARG A 38 -5.73 -2.57 -6.37
C ARG A 38 -4.73 -3.67 -6.02
N SER A 39 -4.24 -4.40 -7.02
CA SER A 39 -3.26 -5.49 -6.84
C SER A 39 -1.88 -5.00 -6.43
N GLU A 40 -1.57 -3.72 -6.64
CA GLU A 40 -0.29 -3.10 -6.30
C GLU A 40 -0.31 -2.41 -4.92
N ILE A 41 -1.50 -2.29 -4.30
CA ILE A 41 -1.67 -1.70 -2.98
C ILE A 41 -1.35 -2.76 -1.92
N MET A 42 -0.47 -2.42 -0.99
CA MET A 42 -0.14 -3.27 0.16
C MET A 42 -1.22 -3.10 1.23
N THR A 43 -1.66 -4.19 1.84
CA THR A 43 -2.57 -4.13 2.98
C THR A 43 -1.82 -3.72 4.24
N LEU A 44 -2.50 -3.07 5.18
CA LEU A 44 -1.92 -2.76 6.49
C LEU A 44 -1.40 -4.03 7.20
N ASP A 45 -2.16 -5.13 7.14
CA ASP A 45 -1.74 -6.41 7.72
C ASP A 45 -0.48 -6.97 7.04
N GLY A 46 -0.41 -6.89 5.70
CA GLY A 46 0.77 -7.31 4.93
C GLY A 46 2.01 -6.51 5.34
N PHE A 47 1.86 -5.19 5.47
CA PHE A 47 2.94 -4.32 5.94
C PHE A 47 3.43 -4.71 7.36
N LEU A 48 2.50 -4.95 8.30
CA LEU A 48 2.87 -5.37 9.66
C LEU A 48 3.58 -6.73 9.69
N ILE A 49 3.18 -7.67 8.83
CA ILE A 49 3.84 -8.97 8.69
C ILE A 49 5.26 -8.80 8.15
N GLU A 50 5.46 -7.96 7.13
CA GLU A 50 6.78 -7.69 6.57
C GLU A 50 7.71 -7.06 7.60
N VAL A 51 7.26 -6.01 8.30
CA VAL A 51 8.05 -5.35 9.35
C VAL A 51 8.43 -6.36 10.44
N LYS A 52 7.48 -7.13 10.97
CA LYS A 52 7.77 -8.17 11.98
C LYS A 52 8.76 -9.23 11.48
N THR A 53 8.74 -9.52 10.18
CA THR A 53 9.66 -10.49 9.57
C THR A 53 11.06 -9.90 9.42
N LEU A 54 11.18 -8.61 9.10
CA LEU A 54 12.45 -7.90 9.05
C LEU A 54 13.12 -7.82 10.44
N GLU A 55 12.33 -7.49 11.47
CA GLU A 55 12.82 -7.44 12.86
C GLU A 55 13.39 -8.79 13.30
N ARG A 56 12.71 -9.90 12.98
CA ARG A 56 13.18 -11.26 13.32
C ARG A 56 14.43 -11.70 12.57
N LYS A 57 14.68 -11.17 11.37
CA LYS A 57 15.88 -11.49 10.57
C LYS A 57 17.11 -10.71 10.99
N SER A 58 16.94 -9.70 11.86
CA SER A 58 18.02 -8.85 12.37
C SER A 58 18.51 -9.26 13.76
N THR A 59 18.06 -10.42 14.27
CA THR A 59 18.58 -11.12 15.46
C THR A 59 19.22 -12.43 15.02
#